data_AF-A0A090QKB4-F1
#
_entry.id   AF-A0A090QKB4-F1
#
_cell.length_a   1.000
_cell.length_b   1.000
_cell.length_c   1.000
_cell.angle_alpha   90.00
_cell.angle_beta   90.00
_cell.angle_gamma   90.00
#
_symmetry.space_group_name_H-M   'P 1'
#
loop_
_entity.id
_entity.type
_entity.pdbx_description
1 polymer ?
#
loop_
_entity_poly.entity_id
_entity_poly.type
_entity_poly.pdbx_seq_one_letter_code
_entity_poly.pdbx_strand_id
1 'polypeptide(L)'
;MSSPGETQYALRTQESDGPVPLHKPFDPVDVMRTPYRIDIMQPVYFVLDDIQQLYDLAHTDVMAWCRKPKQKACTPHYLRLKLNHRNR
;
A
#
# COMPACT_ATOMS: atom_id res chain seq x y z
N MET A 1 -2.09 -16.25 5.31
CA MET A 1 -1.54 -15.95 3.97
C MET A 1 -1.88 -17.09 3.04
N SER A 2 -2.84 -16.91 2.14
CA SER A 2 -3.41 -17.96 1.26
C SER A 2 -2.71 -18.09 -0.09
N SER A 3 -1.86 -17.12 -0.46
CA SER A 3 -1.06 -17.13 -1.68
C SER A 3 0.42 -17.34 -1.34
N PRO A 4 1.02 -18.48 -1.72
CA PRO A 4 2.46 -18.72 -1.52
C PRO A 4 3.33 -17.69 -2.24
N GLY A 5 2.95 -17.29 -3.46
CA GLY A 5 3.70 -16.31 -4.26
C GLY A 5 3.70 -14.93 -3.64
N GLU A 6 2.57 -14.49 -3.08
CA GLU A 6 2.47 -13.17 -2.45
C GLU A 6 3.25 -13.10 -1.13
N THR A 7 3.31 -14.21 -0.39
CA THR A 7 4.10 -14.28 0.86
C THR A 7 5.59 -14.11 0.58
N GLN A 8 6.10 -14.79 -0.46
CA GLN A 8 7.50 -14.64 -0.87
C GLN A 8 7.78 -13.23 -1.41
N TYR A 9 6.85 -12.69 -2.19
CA TYR A 9 6.97 -11.35 -2.74
C TYR A 9 7.02 -10.26 -1.66
N ALA A 10 6.12 -10.32 -0.68
CA ALA A 10 6.03 -9.35 0.41
C ALA A 10 7.30 -9.28 1.28
N LEU A 11 8.01 -10.40 1.45
CA LEU A 11 9.24 -10.51 2.25
C LEU A 11 10.51 -10.20 1.45
N ARG A 12 10.39 -9.98 0.14
CA ARG A 12 11.54 -9.76 -0.73
C ARG A 12 12.17 -8.39 -0.44
N THR A 13 13.49 -8.36 -0.31
CA THR A 13 14.26 -7.13 -0.08
C THR A 13 15.29 -6.86 -1.19
N GLN A 14 15.47 -7.79 -2.13
CA GLN A 14 16.48 -7.72 -3.20
C GLN A 14 15.84 -7.77 -4.58
N GLU A 15 16.37 -6.96 -5.51
CA GLU A 15 15.88 -6.79 -6.89
C GLU A 15 16.32 -7.91 -7.87
N SER A 16 17.01 -8.95 -7.38
CA SER A 16 17.70 -9.96 -8.21
C SER A 16 16.84 -10.59 -9.31
N ASP A 17 15.56 -10.87 -9.02
CA ASP A 17 14.64 -11.50 -9.97
C ASP A 17 13.31 -10.74 -10.06
N GLY A 18 13.34 -9.40 -9.96
CA GLY A 18 12.19 -8.54 -10.24
C GLY A 18 11.97 -7.37 -9.28
N PRO A 19 10.87 -6.61 -9.45
CA PRO A 19 10.60 -5.40 -8.67
C PRO A 19 10.34 -5.73 -7.19
N VAL A 20 11.02 -5.02 -6.30
CA VAL A 20 10.83 -5.14 -4.84
C VAL A 20 9.66 -4.26 -4.40
N PRO A 21 8.76 -4.77 -3.54
CA PRO A 21 7.67 -3.94 -3.03
C PRO A 21 8.20 -2.84 -2.10
N LEU A 22 7.49 -1.70 -2.07
CA LEU A 22 7.80 -0.63 -1.12
C LEU A 22 7.17 -0.95 0.23
N HIS A 23 8.00 -1.02 1.28
CA HIS A 23 7.53 -1.10 2.66
C HIS A 23 7.46 0.30 3.26
N LYS A 24 6.27 0.71 3.71
CA LYS A 24 6.02 2.00 4.35
C LYS A 24 5.58 1.81 5.80
N PRO A 25 5.86 2.74 6.72
CA PRO A 25 5.22 2.74 8.02
C PRO A 25 3.70 2.92 7.87
N PHE A 26 2.93 2.29 8.75
CA PHE A 26 1.49 2.40 8.75
C PHE A 26 1.01 3.83 9.07
N ASP A 27 0.30 4.44 8.12
CA ASP A 27 -0.47 5.67 8.32
C ASP A 27 -1.90 5.43 7.80
N PRO A 28 -2.92 5.40 8.68
CA PRO A 28 -4.31 5.18 8.29
C PRO A 28 -4.77 6.09 7.15
N VAL A 29 -4.27 7.32 7.13
CA VAL A 29 -4.65 8.33 6.14
C VAL A 29 -4.00 8.04 4.78
N ASP A 30 -2.75 7.59 4.74
CA ASP A 30 -2.07 7.18 3.51
C ASP A 30 -2.67 5.87 2.97
N VAL A 31 -2.96 4.91 3.85
CA VAL A 31 -3.59 3.62 3.51
C VAL A 31 -4.93 3.84 2.81
N MET A 32 -5.83 4.63 3.39
CA MET A 32 -7.14 4.95 2.80
C MET A 32 -7.05 5.69 1.46
N ARG A 33 -5.91 6.33 1.18
CA ARG A 33 -5.68 7.13 -0.04
C ARG A 33 -4.84 6.43 -1.08
N THR A 34 -4.27 5.27 -0.73
CA THR A 34 -3.42 4.50 -1.64
C THR A 34 -4.33 3.63 -2.51
N PRO A 35 -4.33 3.84 -3.84
CA PRO A 35 -5.11 3.00 -4.74
C PRO A 35 -4.55 1.57 -4.76
N TYR A 36 -5.44 0.58 -4.81
CA TYR A 36 -5.08 -0.83 -4.91
C TYR A 36 -5.67 -1.47 -6.18
N ARG A 37 -5.09 -2.61 -6.57
CA ARG A 37 -5.52 -3.46 -7.70
C ARG A 37 -5.35 -4.91 -7.26
N ILE A 38 -6.41 -5.71 -7.39
CA ILE A 38 -6.45 -7.10 -6.86
C ILE A 38 -5.72 -8.11 -7.77
N ASP A 39 -5.52 -7.71 -9.02
CA ASP A 39 -5.10 -8.52 -10.15
C ASP A 39 -3.59 -8.33 -10.46
N ILE A 40 -2.87 -7.62 -9.58
CA ILE A 40 -1.41 -7.45 -9.65
C ILE A 40 -0.76 -7.70 -8.27
N MET A 41 0.55 -7.96 -8.28
CA MET A 41 1.35 -7.97 -7.06
C MET A 41 1.35 -6.57 -6.44
N GLN A 42 1.09 -6.49 -5.12
CA GLN A 42 0.93 -5.21 -4.45
C GLN A 42 2.25 -4.43 -4.45
N PRO A 43 2.30 -3.21 -5.01
CA PRO A 43 3.53 -2.45 -5.09
C PRO A 43 3.94 -1.83 -3.75
N VAL A 44 3.03 -1.77 -2.78
CA VAL A 44 3.22 -1.13 -1.47
C VAL A 44 2.62 -2.01 -0.38
N TYR A 45 3.38 -2.23 0.70
CA TYR A 45 2.88 -2.82 1.94
C TYR A 45 3.10 -1.84 3.09
N PHE A 46 2.10 -1.73 3.96
CA PHE A 46 2.18 -0.94 5.18
C PHE A 46 2.57 -1.83 6.35
N VAL A 47 3.67 -1.48 7.00
CA VAL A 47 4.25 -2.21 8.13
C VAL A 47 3.65 -1.66 9.42
N LEU A 48 3.06 -2.57 10.20
CA LEU A 48 2.59 -2.30 11.55
C LEU A 48 3.72 -2.62 12.51
N ASP A 49 3.95 -1.73 13.48
CA ASP A 49 4.87 -1.98 14.58
C ASP A 49 4.21 -2.86 15.65
N ASP A 50 2.90 -2.69 15.85
CA ASP A 50 2.08 -3.47 16.77
C ASP A 50 0.64 -3.61 16.25
N ILE A 51 0.01 -4.74 16.55
CA ILE A 51 -1.39 -5.02 16.18
C ILE A 51 -2.36 -4.08 16.89
N GLN A 52 -1.99 -3.50 18.03
CA GLN A 52 -2.80 -2.49 18.73
C GLN A 52 -3.11 -1.28 17.85
N GLN A 53 -2.25 -0.94 16.89
CA GLN A 53 -2.49 0.15 15.93
C GLN A 53 -3.77 -0.08 15.10
N LEU A 54 -4.13 -1.34 14.82
CA LEU A 54 -5.38 -1.67 14.14
C LEU A 54 -6.60 -1.56 15.05
N TYR A 55 -6.45 -1.91 16.33
CA TYR A 55 -7.50 -1.74 17.33
C TYR A 55 -7.80 -0.26 17.56
N ASP A 56 -6.77 0.57 17.75
CA ASP A 56 -6.92 2.02 17.92
C ASP A 56 -7.60 2.65 16.70
N LEU A 57 -7.25 2.19 15.49
CA LEU A 57 -7.91 2.61 14.27
C LEU A 57 -9.40 2.24 14.26
N ALA A 58 -9.75 1.02 14.63
CA ALA A 58 -11.13 0.54 14.65
C ALA A 58 -12.01 1.29 15.67
N HIS A 59 -11.42 1.77 16.77
CA HIS A 59 -12.12 2.59 17.78
C HIS A 59 -12.17 4.08 17.42
N THR A 60 -11.47 4.50 16.37
CA THR A 60 -11.50 5.88 15.90
C THR A 60 -12.58 6.08 14.85
N ASP A 61 -13.19 7.27 14.77
CA ASP A 61 -14.11 7.62 13.69
C ASP A 61 -13.34 7.80 12.36
N VAL A 62 -13.06 6.67 11.71
CA VAL A 62 -12.37 6.59 10.41
C VAL A 62 -13.11 7.41 9.34
N MET A 63 -14.44 7.48 9.45
CA MET A 63 -15.28 8.24 8.50
C MET A 63 -15.14 9.76 8.69
N ALA A 64 -14.85 10.24 9.90
CA ALA A 64 -14.50 11.64 10.14
C ALA A 64 -13.17 12.01 9.48
N TRP A 65 -12.21 11.08 9.40
CA TRP A 65 -10.91 11.31 8.76
C TRP A 65 -10.97 11.31 7.24
N CYS A 66 -11.81 10.46 6.65
CA CYS A 66 -12.04 10.44 5.21
C CYS A 66 -12.68 11.77 4.71
N ARG A 67 -13.47 12.44 5.55
CA ARG A 67 -14.18 13.69 5.22
C ARG A 67 -13.33 14.95 5.31
N LYS A 68 -12.14 14.92 5.94
CA LYS A 68 -11.28 16.11 6.03
C LYS A 68 -10.72 16.51 4.65
N PRO A 69 -10.99 17.73 4.15
CA PRO A 69 -10.41 18.22 2.89
C PRO A 69 -8.89 18.36 3.00
N LYS A 70 -8.17 17.93 1.96
CA LYS A 70 -6.70 17.93 1.93
C LYS A 70 -6.16 19.36 1.94
N GLN A 71 -5.34 19.71 2.93
CA GLN A 71 -4.42 20.85 2.87
C GLN A 71 -3.00 20.42 2.46
N LYS A 72 -2.72 19.11 2.38
CA LYS A 72 -1.43 18.59 1.92
C LYS A 72 -1.56 18.15 0.47
N ALA A 73 -0.76 18.80 -0.39
CA ALA A 73 -0.59 18.49 -1.79
C ALA A 73 -0.51 16.97 -1.99
N CYS A 74 -1.29 16.47 -2.95
CA CYS A 74 -1.19 15.10 -3.40
C CYS A 74 0.29 14.80 -3.67
N THR A 75 0.87 13.90 -2.86
CA THR A 75 2.19 13.35 -3.08
C THR A 75 2.28 12.84 -4.52
N PRO A 76 3.32 13.21 -5.26
CA PRO A 76 3.37 12.93 -6.69
C PRO A 76 3.50 11.43 -6.92
N HIS A 77 2.57 10.89 -7.70
CA HIS A 77 2.93 10.10 -8.88
C HIS A 77 3.89 8.91 -8.67
N TYR A 78 3.70 8.07 -7.65
CA TYR A 78 4.30 6.72 -7.66
C TYR A 78 3.65 5.80 -8.72
N LEU A 79 2.51 6.20 -9.28
CA LEU A 79 1.88 5.56 -10.44
C LEU A 79 2.38 6.14 -11.77
N ARG A 80 3.69 6.09 -11.97
CA ARG A 80 4.23 5.67 -13.27
C ARG A 80 4.62 4.19 -13.18
N LEU A 81 3.69 3.37 -12.69
CA LEU A 81 3.73 1.94 -12.97
C LEU A 81 3.82 1.85 -14.49
N LYS A 82 4.94 1.33 -14.99
CA LYS A 82 5.17 1.07 -16.41
C LYS A 82 4.19 0.01 -16.90
N LEU A 83 2.90 0.34 -16.98
CA LEU A 83 1.94 -0.36 -17.82
C LEU A 83 2.12 0.19 -19.23
N ASN A 84 3.26 -0.13 -19.80
CA ASN A 84 3.47 -0.08 -21.23
C ASN A 84 3.18 -1.49 -21.77
N HIS A 85 1.98 -2.00 -21.51
CA HIS A 85 1.41 -3.06 -22.36
C HIS A 85 0.83 -2.37 -23.60
N ARG A 86 1.74 -1.92 -24.46
CA ARG A 86 1.44 -1.79 -25.87
C ARG A 86 1.39 -3.19 -26.46
N ASN A 87 0.27 -3.43 -27.13
CA ASN A 87 0.08 -4.26 -28.31
C ASN A 87 -0.12 -5.78 -28.19
N ARG A 88 -1.32 -6.13 -28.66
CA ARG A 88 -1.83 -7.38 -29.23
C ARG A 88 -2.36 -8.41 -28.24
#